data_AF-A0AAW6YIF4-F1
#
_entry.id   AF-A0AAW6YIF4-F1
#
_cell.length_a   1.000
_cell.length_b   1.000
_cell.length_c   1.000
_cell.angle_alpha   90.00
_cell.angle_beta   90.00
_cell.angle_gamma   90.00
#
_symmetry.space_group_name_H-M   'P 1'
#
loop_
_entity.id
_entity.type
_entity.pdbx_description
1 polymer ?
#
loop_
_entity_poly.entity_id
_entity_poly.type
_entity_poly.pdbx_seq_one_letter_code
_entity_poly.pdbx_strand_id
1 'polypeptide(L)' 'MSKNIIYFISAIIFLTYGLLTHKTIFIILGIVFGVIGVADYLKHKGK' A
#
# COMPACT_ATOMS: atom_id res chain seq x y z
N MET A 1 9.50 14.06 -2.03
CA MET A 1 8.29 13.29 -1.63
C MET A 1 8.78 12.05 -0.89
N SER A 2 8.40 11.84 0.36
CA SER A 2 8.94 10.71 1.14
C SER A 2 8.48 9.38 0.53
N LYS A 3 9.38 8.39 0.39
CA LYS A 3 9.10 7.09 -0.27
C LYS A 3 7.84 6.41 0.29
N ASN A 4 7.53 6.65 1.56
CA ASN A 4 6.37 6.15 2.30
C ASN A 4 5.04 6.59 1.67
N ILE A 5 4.96 7.83 1.17
CA ILE A 5 3.76 8.37 0.51
C ILE A 5 3.50 7.63 -0.80
N ILE A 6 4.57 7.28 -1.54
CA ILE A 6 4.45 6.55 -2.81
C ILE A 6 3.88 5.15 -2.55
N TYR A 7 4.42 4.43 -1.56
CA TYR A 7 3.89 3.12 -1.17
C TYR A 7 2.43 3.18 -0.71
N PHE A 8 2.05 4.22 0.04
CA PHE A 8 0.69 4.40 0.53
C PHE A 8 -0.30 4.70 -0.61
N ILE A 9 0.08 5.58 -1.54
CA ILE A 9 -0.72 5.89 -2.73
C ILE A 9 -0.86 4.66 -3.60
N SER A 10 0.21 3.91 -3.84
CA SER A 10 0.16 2.65 -4.59
C SER A 10 -0.76 1.63 -3.92
N ALA A 11 -0.67 1.45 -2.60
CA ALA A 11 -1.55 0.53 -1.85
C ALA A 11 -3.04 0.90 -2.02
N ILE A 12 -3.37 2.19 -1.91
CA ILE A 12 -4.74 2.68 -2.08
C ILE A 12 -5.24 2.44 -3.51
N ILE A 13 -4.42 2.70 -4.53
CA ILE A 13 -4.80 2.48 -5.93
C ILE A 13 -5.04 0.99 -6.19
N PHE A 14 -4.13 0.11 -5.74
CA PHE A 14 -4.27 -1.34 -5.92
C PHE A 14 -5.46 -1.92 -5.15
N LEU A 15 -5.72 -1.47 -3.92
CA LEU A 15 -6.88 -1.88 -3.14
C LEU A 15 -8.19 -1.42 -3.79
N THR A 16 -8.27 -0.15 -4.17
CA THR A 16 -9.49 0.42 -4.78
C THR A 16 -9.78 -0.25 -6.12
N TYR A 17 -8.75 -0.41 -6.96
CA TYR A 17 -8.90 -1.05 -8.28
C TYR A 17 -9.18 -2.56 -8.17
N GLY A 18 -8.54 -3.24 -7.22
CA GLY A 18 -8.77 -4.66 -6.94
C GLY A 18 -10.17 -4.94 -6.42
N LEU A 19 -10.70 -4.04 -5.58
CA LEU A 19 -12.08 -4.11 -5.10
C LEU A 19 -13.07 -3.86 -6.25
N LEU A 20 -12.83 -2.84 -7.09
CA LEU A 20 -13.72 -2.50 -8.21
C LEU A 20 -13.78 -3.60 -9.28
N THR A 21 -12.64 -4.25 -9.54
CA THR A 21 -12.51 -5.25 -10.61
C THR A 21 -12.76 -6.69 -10.10
N HIS A 22 -13.05 -6.87 -8.81
CA HIS A 22 -13.14 -8.19 -8.16
C HIS A 22 -11.95 -9.12 -8.46
N LYS A 23 -10.77 -8.55 -8.74
CA LYS A 23 -9.57 -9.33 -9.03
C LYS A 23 -8.75 -9.50 -7.75
N THR A 24 -8.78 -10.72 -7.23
CA THR A 24 -8.06 -11.12 -6.00
C THR A 24 -6.57 -10.77 -6.04
N ILE A 25 -5.94 -10.82 -7.22
CA ILE A 25 -4.52 -10.49 -7.41
C ILE A 25 -4.21 -9.03 -7.01
N PHE A 26 -5.08 -8.09 -7.39
CA PHE A 26 -4.90 -6.67 -7.08
C PHE A 26 -5.15 -6.37 -5.60
N ILE A 27 -6.07 -7.10 -4.97
CA ILE A 27 -6.31 -7.04 -3.53
C ILE A 27 -5.08 -7.52 -2.76
N ILE A 28 -4.49 -8.66 -3.15
CA ILE A 28 -3.26 -9.19 -2.53
C ILE A 28 -2.11 -8.17 -2.69
N LEU A 29 -1.92 -7.62 -3.89
CA LEU A 29 -0.89 -6.60 -4.13
C LEU A 29 -1.12 -5.36 -3.24
N GLY A 30 -2.36 -4.88 -3.15
CA GLY A 30 -2.73 -3.74 -2.32
C GLY A 30 -2.45 -3.97 -0.84
N ILE A 31 -2.73 -5.17 -0.32
CA ILE A 31 -2.40 -5.56 1.05
C ILE A 31 -0.89 -5.58 1.27
N VAL A 32 -0.12 -6.19 0.36
CA VAL A 32 1.36 -6.26 0.45
C VAL A 32 1.95 -4.84 0.46
N PHE A 33 1.52 -3.97 -0.44
CA PHE A 33 1.95 -2.57 -0.45
C PHE A 33 1.52 -1.80 0.80
N GLY A 34 0.33 -2.08 1.34
CA GLY A 34 -0.13 -1.52 2.60
C GLY A 34 0.77 -1.90 3.78
N VAL A 35 1.13 -3.18 3.89
CA VAL A 35 2.03 -3.67 4.94
C VAL A 35 3.42 -3.05 4.82
N ILE A 36 3.98 -2.97 3.61
CA ILE A 36 5.28 -2.32 3.37
C ILE A 36 5.22 -0.83 3.73
N GLY A 37 4.15 -0.13 3.32
CA GLY A 37 3.94 1.28 3.63
C GLY A 37 3.83 1.55 5.12
N VAL A 38 3.10 0.71 5.87
CA VAL A 38 2.96 0.81 7.32
C VAL A 38 4.30 0.49 8.03
N ALA A 39 5.01 -0.54 7.59
CA ALA A 39 6.31 -0.90 8.15
C ALA A 39 7.35 0.22 7.94
N ASP A 40 7.38 0.83 6.76
CA ASP A 40 8.28 1.95 6.47
C ASP A 40 7.87 3.21 7.27
N TYR A 41 6.56 3.47 7.41
CA TYR A 41 6.05 4.56 8.26
C TYR A 41 6.43 4.38 9.74
N LEU A 42 6.28 3.18 10.29
CA LEU A 42 6.70 2.87 11.66
C LEU A 42 8.22 3.02 11.85
N LYS A 43 9.01 2.57 10.87
CA LYS A 43 10.47 2.69 10.89
C LYS A 43 10.96 4.14 10.80
N HIS A 44 10.24 5.01 10.09
CA HIS A 44 10.54 6.44 10.02
C HIS A 44 10.06 7.23 11.25
N LYS A 45 8.95 6.82 11.88
CA LYS A 45 8.40 7.47 13.08
C LYS A 45 9.16 7.11 14.37
N GLY A 46 9.91 6.00 14.36
CA GLY A 46 10.74 5.56 15.47
C GLY A 46 12.14 6.19 15.55
N LYS A 47 12.44 7.21 14.75
CA LYS A 47 13.69 7.99 14.81
C LYS A 47 13.42 9.42 15.22
#